data_AF-A0AAE3XAK7-F1
#
_entry.id   AF-A0AAE3XAK7-F1
#
_cell.length_a   1.000
_cell.length_b   1.000
_cell.length_c   1.000
_cell.angle_alpha   90.00
_cell.angle_beta   90.00
_cell.angle_gamma   90.00
#
_symmetry.space_group_name_H-M   'P 1'
#
loop_
_entity.id
_entity.type
_entity.pdbx_description
1 polymer ?
#
loop_
_entity_poly.entity_id
_entity_poly.type
_entity_poly.pdbx_seq_one_letter_code
_entity_poly.pdbx_strand_id
1 'polypeptide(L)'
;MRPHPRPNLFHLLNAGGQLPPDLAAHVDEVGRSAFLRLADRLELDGVDAVLYASPWTIPETGLVGNAPDGHSVHIALTPTSPHFRAGWRQELPATLAHELHHARRWRHAGLGTLLDALVFEGLALHFEAEERGEVPLYAHSTSELHGLWERAQAQLDRPYDYHAWFMGSAAQDLPRWGGYALGF
;
A
#
# COMPACT_ATOMS: atom_id res chain seq x y z
N MET A 1 -10.14 15.14 -28.84
CA MET A 1 -10.58 15.57 -27.49
C MET A 1 -10.09 14.52 -26.51
N ARG A 2 -9.31 14.89 -25.49
CA ARG A 2 -9.15 13.99 -24.33
C ARG A 2 -10.54 13.88 -23.68
N PRO A 3 -11.02 12.68 -23.33
CA PRO A 3 -12.27 12.56 -22.57
C PRO A 3 -12.17 13.42 -21.30
N HIS A 4 -13.30 13.98 -20.86
CA HIS A 4 -13.35 14.67 -19.58
C HIS A 4 -12.89 13.71 -18.47
N PRO A 5 -12.00 14.15 -17.56
CA PRO A 5 -11.51 13.29 -16.49
C PRO A 5 -12.70 12.79 -15.67
N ARG A 6 -12.72 11.48 -15.41
CA ARG A 6 -13.76 10.89 -14.54
C ARG A 6 -13.47 11.28 -13.09
N PRO A 7 -14.50 11.55 -12.27
CA PRO A 7 -14.28 11.92 -10.87
C PRO A 7 -13.62 10.77 -10.11
N ASN A 8 -12.74 11.12 -9.17
CA ASN A 8 -12.24 10.21 -8.15
C ASN A 8 -13.20 10.21 -6.97
N LEU A 9 -13.55 9.02 -6.45
CA LEU A 9 -14.54 8.86 -5.40
C LEU A 9 -13.94 8.17 -4.19
N PHE A 10 -14.21 8.70 -3.00
CA PHE A 10 -13.79 8.13 -1.73
C PHE A 10 -15.01 7.70 -0.93
N HIS A 11 -15.01 6.45 -0.47
CA HIS A 11 -16.15 5.79 0.18
C HIS A 11 -15.73 5.25 1.54
N LEU A 12 -16.39 5.71 2.60
CA LEU A 12 -16.29 5.10 3.93
C LEU A 12 -17.38 4.03 4.09
N LEU A 13 -16.98 2.76 4.15
CA LEU A 13 -17.89 1.65 4.38
C LEU A 13 -18.05 1.42 5.89
N ASN A 14 -19.08 2.03 6.49
CA ASN A 14 -19.36 1.90 7.92
C ASN A 14 -20.86 1.64 8.23
N ALA A 15 -21.60 1.05 7.29
CA ALA A 15 -23.03 0.76 7.50
C ALA A 15 -23.29 -0.14 8.74
N GLY A 16 -22.33 -0.99 9.10
CA GLY A 16 -22.39 -1.85 10.28
C GLY A 16 -22.00 -1.18 11.60
N GLY A 17 -21.61 0.11 11.61
CA GLY A 17 -21.25 0.85 12.82
C GLY A 17 -19.97 0.35 13.51
N GLN A 18 -19.06 -0.27 12.77
CA GLN A 18 -17.79 -0.78 13.30
C GLN A 18 -16.82 0.35 13.70
N LEU A 19 -17.01 1.54 13.13
CA LEU A 19 -16.32 2.77 13.53
C LEU A 19 -17.26 3.64 14.37
N PRO A 20 -16.83 4.07 15.58
CA PRO A 20 -17.54 5.10 16.34
C PRO A 20 -17.76 6.37 15.50
N PRO A 21 -18.88 7.10 15.65
CA PRO A 21 -19.21 8.25 14.80
C PRO A 21 -18.10 9.30 14.70
N ASP A 22 -17.48 9.66 15.82
CA ASP A 22 -16.40 10.64 15.84
C ASP A 22 -15.19 10.13 15.06
N LEU A 23 -14.80 8.86 15.24
CA LEU A 23 -13.70 8.27 14.48
C LEU A 23 -14.03 8.23 12.98
N ALA A 24 -15.24 7.79 12.63
CA ALA A 24 -15.72 7.70 11.26
C ALA A 24 -15.62 9.04 10.53
N ALA A 25 -16.06 10.13 11.17
CA ALA A 25 -15.99 11.47 10.61
C ALA A 25 -14.55 11.90 10.32
N HIS A 26 -13.64 11.70 11.28
CA HIS A 26 -12.24 12.11 11.12
C HIS A 26 -11.48 11.27 10.10
N VAL A 27 -11.72 9.95 10.04
CA VAL A 27 -11.05 9.10 9.03
C VAL A 27 -11.58 9.37 7.62
N ASP A 28 -12.88 9.70 7.45
CA ASP A 28 -13.41 10.13 6.15
C ASP A 28 -12.76 11.44 5.71
N GLU A 29 -12.72 12.45 6.59
CA GLU A 29 -12.15 13.76 6.27
C GLU A 29 -10.68 13.65 5.85
N VAL A 30 -9.85 13.00 6.68
CA VAL A 30 -8.41 12.83 6.40
C VAL A 30 -8.19 11.94 5.19
N GLY A 31 -8.87 10.79 5.12
CA GLY A 31 -8.73 9.84 4.04
C GLY A 31 -9.12 10.45 2.69
N ARG A 32 -10.27 11.13 2.63
CA ARG A 32 -10.76 11.83 1.43
C ARG A 32 -9.82 12.96 1.00
N SER A 33 -9.37 13.79 1.94
CA SER A 33 -8.43 14.87 1.66
C SER A 33 -7.10 14.36 1.10
N ALA A 34 -6.52 13.33 1.74
CA ALA A 34 -5.29 12.69 1.28
C ALA A 34 -5.49 12.02 -0.09
N PHE A 35 -6.53 11.22 -0.25
CA PHE A 35 -6.85 10.53 -1.50
C PHE A 35 -6.96 11.50 -2.68
N LEU A 36 -7.76 12.57 -2.56
CA LEU A 36 -7.96 13.53 -3.64
C LEU A 36 -6.65 14.25 -4.00
N ARG A 37 -5.86 14.66 -3.01
CA ARG A 37 -4.55 15.31 -3.22
C ARG A 37 -3.54 14.37 -3.87
N LEU A 38 -3.47 13.12 -3.42
CA LEU A 38 -2.53 12.12 -3.94
C LEU A 38 -2.92 11.66 -5.36
N ALA A 39 -4.21 11.50 -5.62
CA ALA A 39 -4.71 11.19 -6.95
C ALA A 39 -4.39 12.32 -7.95
N ASP A 40 -4.53 13.59 -7.53
CA ASP A 40 -4.13 14.75 -8.34
C ASP A 40 -2.62 14.75 -8.63
N ARG A 41 -1.78 14.53 -7.59
CA ARG A 41 -0.31 14.41 -7.74
C ARG A 41 0.11 13.32 -8.74
N LEU A 42 -0.64 12.22 -8.81
CA LEU A 42 -0.38 11.09 -9.71
C LEU A 42 -1.13 11.18 -11.05
N GLU A 43 -1.83 12.30 -11.29
CA GLU A 43 -2.67 12.52 -12.48
C GLU A 43 -3.67 11.37 -12.71
N LEU A 44 -4.28 10.90 -11.63
CA LEU A 44 -5.28 9.84 -11.64
C LEU A 44 -6.69 10.42 -11.75
N ASP A 45 -7.50 9.78 -12.58
CA ASP A 45 -8.92 10.04 -12.74
C ASP A 45 -9.72 8.72 -12.70
N GLY A 46 -11.00 8.77 -12.33
CA GLY A 46 -11.86 7.58 -12.26
C GLY A 46 -11.31 6.47 -11.37
N VAL A 47 -10.77 6.80 -10.21
CA VAL A 47 -10.39 5.85 -9.16
C VAL A 47 -11.45 5.86 -8.05
N ASP A 48 -11.88 4.69 -7.62
CA ASP A 48 -12.67 4.48 -6.41
C ASP A 48 -11.75 4.03 -5.26
N ALA A 49 -11.71 4.79 -4.17
CA ALA A 49 -11.07 4.39 -2.93
C ALA A 49 -12.11 4.00 -1.89
N VAL A 50 -11.96 2.83 -1.27
CA VAL A 50 -12.81 2.36 -0.18
C VAL A 50 -12.01 2.24 1.11
N LEU A 51 -12.57 2.78 2.20
CA LEU A 51 -12.05 2.62 3.56
C LEU A 51 -13.05 1.82 4.38
N TYR A 52 -12.59 0.76 5.07
CA TYR A 52 -13.47 -0.11 5.84
C TYR A 52 -12.78 -0.70 7.07
N ALA A 53 -13.59 -1.15 8.04
CA ALA A 53 -13.08 -1.82 9.24
C ALA A 53 -12.84 -3.32 8.98
N SER A 54 -11.69 -3.84 9.41
CA SER A 54 -11.31 -5.25 9.30
C SER A 54 -10.47 -5.66 10.52
N PRO A 55 -10.51 -6.91 10.99
CA PRO A 55 -9.55 -7.42 11.97
C PRO A 55 -8.20 -7.82 11.33
N TRP A 56 -8.11 -7.82 10.00
CA TRP A 56 -6.93 -8.24 9.24
C TRP A 56 -6.21 -7.03 8.68
N THR A 57 -5.22 -6.53 9.43
CA THR A 57 -4.35 -5.41 9.05
C THR A 57 -2.91 -5.68 9.46
N ILE A 58 -1.96 -4.85 9.03
CA ILE A 58 -0.58 -4.93 9.52
C ILE A 58 -0.59 -4.65 11.04
N PRO A 59 -0.07 -5.55 11.90
CA PRO A 59 -0.11 -5.37 13.35
C PRO A 59 0.53 -4.06 13.83
N GLU A 60 1.62 -3.64 13.19
CA GLU A 60 2.43 -2.48 13.55
C GLU A 60 1.74 -1.14 13.32
N THR A 61 0.76 -1.07 12.42
CA THR A 61 0.06 0.18 12.04
C THR A 61 -1.44 0.11 12.30
N GLY A 62 -2.01 -1.10 12.29
CA GLY A 62 -3.45 -1.31 12.27
C GLY A 62 -4.12 -0.89 10.95
N LEU A 63 -3.35 -0.76 9.86
CA LEU A 63 -3.81 -0.46 8.50
C LEU A 63 -3.22 -1.48 7.51
N VAL A 64 -3.91 -1.70 6.40
CA VAL A 64 -3.36 -2.40 5.22
C VAL A 64 -4.05 -1.88 3.96
N GLY A 65 -3.29 -1.77 2.87
CA GLY A 65 -3.77 -1.35 1.58
C GLY A 65 -3.74 -2.48 0.55
N ASN A 66 -4.51 -2.32 -0.52
CA ASN A 66 -4.40 -3.09 -1.75
C ASN A 66 -5.03 -2.32 -2.93
N ALA A 67 -4.33 -2.25 -4.05
CA ALA A 67 -4.84 -1.79 -5.34
C ALA A 67 -4.94 -2.97 -6.32
N PRO A 68 -6.12 -3.60 -6.47
CA PRO A 68 -6.26 -4.78 -7.32
C PRO A 68 -6.19 -4.45 -8.83
N ASP A 69 -6.37 -3.18 -9.20
CA ASP A 69 -6.27 -2.69 -10.57
C ASP A 69 -5.94 -1.18 -10.62
N GLY A 70 -6.02 -0.58 -11.82
CA GLY A 70 -5.72 0.84 -12.04
C GLY A 70 -6.85 1.82 -11.68
N HIS A 71 -7.98 1.34 -11.16
CA HIS A 71 -9.20 2.08 -10.91
C HIS A 71 -9.79 1.88 -9.51
N SER A 72 -9.15 1.06 -8.66
CA SER A 72 -9.65 0.76 -7.33
C SER A 72 -8.53 0.70 -6.30
N VAL A 73 -8.79 1.26 -5.11
CA VAL A 73 -7.90 1.25 -3.94
C VAL A 73 -8.71 0.84 -2.72
N HIS A 74 -8.24 -0.18 -2.01
CA HIS A 74 -8.91 -0.74 -0.84
C HIS A 74 -8.03 -0.55 0.39
N ILE A 75 -8.53 0.17 1.40
CA ILE A 75 -7.84 0.35 2.68
C ILE A 75 -8.68 -0.26 3.80
N ALA A 76 -8.06 -1.18 4.54
CA ALA A 76 -8.63 -1.74 5.76
C ALA A 76 -7.97 -1.11 6.99
N LEU A 77 -8.78 -0.86 8.03
CA LEU A 77 -8.29 -0.39 9.33
C LEU A 77 -8.86 -1.21 10.50
N THR A 78 -8.07 -1.36 11.56
CA THR A 78 -8.48 -2.02 12.81
C THR A 78 -8.67 -0.96 13.90
N PRO A 79 -9.92 -0.51 14.18
CA PRO A 79 -10.17 0.62 15.10
C PRO A 79 -9.85 0.28 16.56
N THR A 80 -9.74 -1.01 16.89
CA THR A 80 -9.34 -1.50 18.22
C THR A 80 -7.82 -1.62 18.37
N SER A 81 -7.05 -1.52 17.28
CA SER A 81 -5.59 -1.58 17.35
C SER A 81 -5.05 -0.35 18.09
N PRO A 82 -4.18 -0.53 19.11
CA PRO A 82 -3.52 0.60 19.76
C PRO A 82 -2.60 1.36 18.79
N HIS A 83 -1.99 0.66 17.83
CA HIS A 83 -1.13 1.26 16.80
C HIS A 83 -1.94 2.16 15.87
N PHE A 84 -3.11 1.70 15.42
CA PHE A 84 -4.03 2.53 14.65
C PHE A 84 -4.41 3.79 15.43
N ARG A 85 -4.85 3.64 16.69
CA ARG A 85 -5.27 4.78 17.52
C ARG A 85 -4.16 5.81 17.72
N ALA A 86 -2.92 5.37 17.79
CA ALA A 86 -1.76 6.24 17.98
C ALA A 86 -1.30 6.92 16.67
N GLY A 87 -1.35 6.21 15.54
CA GLY A 87 -0.62 6.62 14.32
C GLY A 87 -1.48 6.88 13.08
N TRP A 88 -2.78 6.59 13.07
CA TRP A 88 -3.57 6.56 11.83
C TRP A 88 -3.54 7.85 11.00
N ARG A 89 -3.32 9.01 11.63
CA ARG A 89 -3.26 10.30 10.91
C ARG A 89 -2.06 10.41 9.97
N GLN A 90 -0.97 9.70 10.27
CA GLN A 90 0.20 9.59 9.40
C GLN A 90 0.08 8.36 8.51
N GLU A 91 -0.35 7.23 9.08
CA GLU A 91 -0.42 5.95 8.38
C GLU A 91 -1.45 5.94 7.24
N LEU A 92 -2.65 6.50 7.44
CA LEU A 92 -3.71 6.46 6.42
C LEU A 92 -3.32 7.20 5.12
N PRO A 93 -2.81 8.45 5.16
CA PRO A 93 -2.27 9.10 3.96
C PRO A 93 -1.12 8.32 3.32
N ALA A 94 -0.20 7.77 4.12
CA ALA A 94 0.94 6.99 3.63
C ALA A 94 0.48 5.71 2.91
N THR A 95 -0.42 4.92 3.50
CA THR A 95 -0.99 3.74 2.84
C THR A 95 -1.75 4.11 1.56
N LEU A 96 -2.51 5.21 1.57
CA LEU A 96 -3.17 5.70 0.34
C LEU A 96 -2.15 6.07 -0.75
N ALA A 97 -1.02 6.69 -0.39
CA ALA A 97 0.03 7.04 -1.33
C ALA A 97 0.61 5.78 -1.99
N HIS A 98 0.92 4.76 -1.19
CA HIS A 98 1.39 3.46 -1.67
C HIS A 98 0.43 2.84 -2.69
N GLU A 99 -0.84 2.70 -2.32
CA GLU A 99 -1.83 2.02 -3.17
C GLU A 99 -2.21 2.84 -4.42
N LEU A 100 -2.28 4.17 -4.32
CA LEU A 100 -2.52 5.01 -5.50
C LEU A 100 -1.35 4.94 -6.48
N HIS A 101 -0.13 4.79 -5.99
CA HIS A 101 1.03 4.57 -6.85
C HIS A 101 0.91 3.24 -7.60
N HIS A 102 0.45 2.16 -6.95
CA HIS A 102 0.10 0.92 -7.63
C HIS A 102 -1.01 1.11 -8.67
N ALA A 103 -2.10 1.79 -8.34
CA ALA A 103 -3.19 2.07 -9.27
C ALA A 103 -2.69 2.82 -10.53
N ARG A 104 -1.80 3.80 -10.36
CA ARG A 104 -1.14 4.46 -11.51
C ARG A 104 -0.32 3.48 -12.33
N ARG A 105 0.44 2.61 -11.69
CA ARG A 105 1.32 1.67 -12.39
C ARG A 105 0.53 0.61 -13.15
N TRP A 106 -0.56 0.10 -12.60
CA TRP A 106 -1.44 -0.87 -13.27
C TRP A 106 -1.98 -0.38 -14.62
N ARG A 107 -2.08 0.93 -14.84
CA ARG A 107 -2.48 1.52 -16.14
C ARG A 107 -1.41 1.37 -17.23
N HIS A 108 -0.17 1.04 -16.87
CA HIS A 108 0.98 1.08 -17.77
C HIS A 108 1.87 -0.17 -17.72
N ALA A 109 1.85 -0.92 -16.64
CA ALA A 109 2.66 -2.11 -16.44
C ALA A 109 1.87 -3.22 -15.73
N GLY A 110 2.28 -4.46 -15.96
CA GLY A 110 1.78 -5.63 -15.27
C GLY A 110 2.78 -6.15 -14.25
N LEU A 111 2.33 -7.10 -13.43
CA LEU A 111 3.14 -7.92 -12.55
C LEU A 111 3.23 -9.33 -13.13
N GLY A 112 4.45 -9.86 -13.28
CA GLY A 112 4.65 -11.22 -13.80
C GLY A 112 5.98 -11.87 -13.38
N THR A 113 7.00 -11.05 -13.13
CA THR A 113 8.32 -11.50 -12.69
C THR A 113 8.70 -10.93 -11.32
N LEU A 114 9.72 -11.50 -10.68
CA LEU A 114 10.25 -10.94 -9.43
C LEU A 114 10.76 -9.51 -9.62
N LEU A 115 11.40 -9.23 -10.76
CA LEU A 115 11.86 -7.87 -11.08
C LEU A 115 10.70 -6.88 -11.16
N ASP A 116 9.60 -7.27 -11.83
CA ASP A 116 8.41 -6.41 -11.91
C ASP A 116 7.91 -6.06 -10.50
N ALA A 117 7.87 -7.05 -9.61
CA ALA A 117 7.42 -6.90 -8.23
C ALA A 117 8.30 -5.98 -7.40
N LEU A 118 9.62 -6.20 -7.42
CA LEU A 118 10.57 -5.36 -6.69
C LEU A 118 10.47 -3.90 -7.14
N VAL A 119 10.34 -3.65 -8.45
CA VAL A 119 10.17 -2.31 -9.01
C VAL A 119 8.80 -1.71 -8.67
N PHE A 120 7.72 -2.50 -8.70
CA PHE A 120 6.38 -2.04 -8.34
C PHE A 120 6.32 -1.57 -6.89
N GLU A 121 6.83 -2.41 -5.99
CA GLU A 121 6.78 -2.22 -4.55
C GLU A 121 7.76 -1.14 -4.10
N GLY A 122 8.98 -1.15 -4.63
CA GLY A 122 10.00 -0.14 -4.34
C GLY A 122 9.58 1.28 -4.69
N LEU A 123 8.98 1.47 -5.86
CA LEU A 123 8.52 2.79 -6.28
C LEU A 123 7.27 3.24 -5.51
N ALA A 124 6.37 2.33 -5.14
CA ALA A 124 5.25 2.64 -4.25
C ALA A 124 5.75 3.04 -2.85
N LEU A 125 6.74 2.32 -2.31
CA LEU A 125 7.40 2.63 -1.06
C LEU A 125 8.10 3.99 -1.06
N HIS A 126 8.77 4.38 -2.14
CA HIS A 126 9.35 5.72 -2.25
C HIS A 126 8.29 6.81 -2.21
N PHE A 127 7.19 6.65 -2.96
CA PHE A 127 6.11 7.63 -2.94
C PHE A 127 5.40 7.68 -1.58
N GLU A 128 5.26 6.53 -0.92
CA GLU A 128 4.82 6.48 0.47
C GLU A 128 5.77 7.22 1.41
N ALA A 129 7.09 7.02 1.28
CA ALA A 129 8.08 7.68 2.11
C ALA A 129 8.04 9.21 1.98
N GLU A 130 7.80 9.72 0.77
CA GLU A 130 7.59 11.16 0.52
C GLU A 130 6.36 11.70 1.26
N GLU A 131 5.25 10.95 1.27
CA GLU A 131 4.02 11.34 1.97
C GLU A 131 4.18 11.23 3.49
N ARG A 132 4.82 10.16 3.95
CA ARG A 132 5.02 9.82 5.36
C ARG A 132 6.07 10.72 6.04
N GLY A 133 7.06 11.17 5.28
CA GLY A 133 8.24 11.92 5.75
C GLY A 133 9.35 11.04 6.34
N GLU A 134 9.21 9.72 6.27
CA GLU A 134 10.18 8.74 6.78
C GLU A 134 10.10 7.44 5.96
N VAL A 135 11.14 6.61 6.06
CA VAL A 135 11.19 5.31 5.39
C VAL A 135 10.15 4.36 6.01
N PRO A 136 9.25 3.75 5.23
CA PRO A 136 8.24 2.82 5.73
C PRO A 136 8.86 1.63 6.45
N LEU A 137 8.18 1.14 7.48
CA LEU A 137 8.66 0.07 8.36
C LEU A 137 9.08 -1.22 7.62
N TYR A 138 8.41 -1.55 6.50
CA TYR A 138 8.70 -2.74 5.69
C TYR A 138 9.84 -2.53 4.67
N ALA A 139 10.35 -1.31 4.53
CA ALA A 139 11.59 -1.06 3.79
C ALA A 139 12.85 -1.20 4.69
N HIS A 140 12.70 -1.24 6.02
CA HIS A 140 13.82 -1.48 6.93
C HIS A 140 14.14 -2.97 6.96
N SER A 141 15.17 -3.38 6.22
CA SER A 141 15.67 -4.75 6.29
C SER A 141 16.27 -5.04 7.67
N THR A 142 15.77 -6.08 8.33
CA THR A 142 16.46 -6.70 9.47
C THR A 142 17.52 -7.72 9.03
N SER A 143 17.64 -7.94 7.71
CA SER A 143 18.45 -8.99 7.09
C SER A 143 19.59 -8.40 6.24
N GLU A 144 20.59 -9.23 5.98
CA GLU A 144 21.71 -8.91 5.10
C GLU A 144 21.20 -8.81 3.63
N LEU A 145 21.05 -7.57 3.13
CA LEU A 145 20.43 -7.30 1.83
C LEU A 145 21.28 -7.79 0.65
N HIS A 146 22.60 -7.86 0.79
CA HIS A 146 23.49 -8.29 -0.29
C HIS A 146 23.24 -9.76 -0.64
N GLY A 147 23.20 -10.65 0.34
CA GLY A 147 22.89 -12.07 0.13
C GLY A 147 21.46 -12.29 -0.36
N LEU A 148 20.51 -11.45 0.06
CA LEU A 148 19.14 -11.51 -0.47
C LEU A 148 19.11 -11.10 -1.96
N TRP A 149 19.88 -10.07 -2.34
CA TRP A 149 20.03 -9.65 -3.74
C TRP A 149 20.66 -10.75 -4.60
N GLU A 150 21.75 -11.37 -4.17
CA GLU A 150 22.40 -12.47 -4.91
C GLU A 150 21.41 -13.60 -5.22
N ARG A 151 20.51 -13.91 -4.28
CA ARG A 151 19.44 -14.90 -4.47
C ARG A 151 18.33 -14.43 -5.40
N ALA A 152 18.00 -13.15 -5.40
CA ALA A 152 17.01 -12.57 -6.31
C ALA A 152 17.51 -12.60 -7.76
N GLN A 153 18.80 -12.31 -7.99
CA GLN A 153 19.40 -12.22 -9.33
C GLN A 153 19.18 -13.47 -10.18
N ALA A 154 19.18 -14.66 -9.56
CA ALA A 154 19.00 -15.92 -10.28
C ALA A 154 17.58 -16.13 -10.87
N GLN A 155 16.60 -15.31 -10.45
CA GLN A 155 15.19 -15.52 -10.79
C GLN A 155 14.43 -14.21 -11.09
N LEU A 156 15.13 -13.10 -11.32
CA LEU A 156 14.52 -11.79 -11.60
C LEU A 156 13.46 -11.86 -12.69
N ASP A 157 13.75 -12.55 -13.80
CA ASP A 157 12.86 -12.64 -14.96
C ASP A 157 11.89 -13.84 -14.91
N ARG A 158 11.67 -14.43 -13.73
CA ARG A 158 10.84 -15.64 -13.55
C ARG A 158 9.63 -15.36 -12.67
N PRO A 159 8.56 -16.16 -12.80
CA PRO A 159 7.51 -16.21 -11.79
C PRO A 159 8.08 -16.51 -10.41
N TYR A 160 7.45 -15.94 -9.39
CA TYR A 160 7.90 -16.00 -8.01
C TYR A 160 6.70 -16.21 -7.08
N ASP A 161 6.99 -16.63 -5.85
CA ASP A 161 6.00 -16.67 -4.79
C ASP A 161 5.98 -15.32 -4.07
N TYR A 162 4.95 -14.51 -4.35
CA TYR A 162 4.79 -13.19 -3.72
C TYR A 162 4.73 -13.28 -2.20
N HIS A 163 3.99 -14.24 -1.67
CA HIS A 163 3.89 -14.38 -0.22
C HIS A 163 5.26 -14.70 0.39
N ALA A 164 6.03 -15.61 -0.21
CA ALA A 164 7.35 -15.95 0.30
C ALA A 164 8.32 -14.76 0.29
N TRP A 165 8.34 -13.96 -0.78
CA TRP A 165 9.25 -12.82 -0.91
C TRP A 165 8.85 -11.61 -0.04
N PHE A 166 7.56 -11.30 0.02
CA PHE A 166 7.08 -10.05 0.63
C PHE A 166 6.55 -10.25 2.06
N MET A 167 6.00 -11.44 2.37
CA MET A 167 5.52 -11.79 3.71
C MET A 167 6.46 -12.71 4.48
N GLY A 168 7.49 -13.26 3.82
CA GLY A 168 8.50 -14.15 4.38
C GLY A 168 8.15 -15.64 4.25
N SER A 169 9.16 -16.49 4.35
CA SER A 169 9.02 -17.95 4.26
C SER A 169 10.19 -18.66 4.94
N ALA A 170 9.92 -19.39 6.02
CA ALA A 170 10.93 -20.22 6.67
C ALA A 170 11.42 -21.37 5.76
N ALA A 171 10.53 -21.94 4.94
CA ALA A 171 10.87 -23.03 4.03
C ALA A 171 11.81 -22.59 2.90
N GLN A 172 11.74 -21.32 2.51
CA GLN A 172 12.60 -20.73 1.50
C GLN A 172 13.70 -19.85 2.11
N ASP A 173 13.85 -19.82 3.44
CA ASP A 173 14.78 -18.94 4.14
C ASP A 173 14.68 -17.46 3.70
N LEU A 174 13.45 -16.96 3.55
CA LEU A 174 13.17 -15.57 3.15
C LEU A 174 12.64 -14.78 4.36
N PRO A 175 13.24 -13.63 4.68
CA PRO A 175 12.77 -12.80 5.79
C PRO A 175 11.43 -12.14 5.46
N ARG A 176 10.64 -11.84 6.50
CA ARG A 176 9.45 -11.00 6.32
C ARG A 176 9.89 -9.64 5.77
N TRP A 177 9.18 -9.17 4.74
CA TRP A 177 9.46 -7.94 4.02
C TRP A 177 10.77 -7.92 3.21
N GLY A 178 11.40 -9.07 2.97
CA GLY A 178 12.61 -9.14 2.16
C GLY A 178 12.46 -8.49 0.77
N GLY A 179 11.37 -8.76 0.08
CA GLY A 179 11.07 -8.15 -1.22
C GLY A 179 10.83 -6.64 -1.15
N TYR A 180 10.15 -6.16 -0.11
CA TYR A 180 9.92 -4.72 0.11
C TYR A 180 11.25 -3.98 0.35
N ALA A 181 12.07 -4.49 1.26
CA ALA A 181 13.35 -3.88 1.60
C ALA A 181 14.39 -3.98 0.48
N LEU A 182 14.29 -4.98 -0.40
CA LEU A 182 15.14 -5.10 -1.57
C LEU A 182 14.71 -4.18 -2.73
N GLY A 183 13.41 -3.89 -2.84
CA GLY A 183 12.86 -3.02 -3.88
C GLY A 183 13.04 -1.52 -3.61
N PHE A 184 13.07 -1.13 -2.33
CA PHE A 184 13.29 0.25 -1.88
C PHE A 184 14.76 0.68 -1.94
#